data_AF-A0A378JID8-F1
#
_entry.id   AF-A0A378JID8-F1
#
_cell.length_a   1.000
_cell.length_b   1.000
_cell.length_c   1.000
_cell.angle_alpha   90.00
_cell.angle_beta   90.00
_cell.angle_gamma   90.00
#
_symmetry.space_group_name_H-M   'P 1'
#
loop_
_entity.id
_entity.type
_entity.pdbx_description
1 polymer ?
#
loop_
_entity_poly.entity_id
_entity_poly.type
_entity_poly.pdbx_seq_one_letter_code
_entity_poly.pdbx_strand_id
1 'polypeptide(L)'
;MNKNILPTLFVIGSIFTIPLSAANFFHKLMPSKMSNQFKDLHPAKQAKQQGIKYTNFSGNWSGNCVIGNFPAIPMDFTIENDAEYFSIDDEEFSIGALHTQGTSGGENNEAAFDHQVFEWNQDMSKLTLKGMSFEKYSDTKFNTTEAILTQMTLSLNNEKLIMEGQVIGFVDLEPQTQNVSCAFTKK
;
A
#
# COMPACT_ATOMS: atom_id res chain seq x y z
N MET A 1 38.46 -12.00 -32.71
CA MET A 1 37.27 -11.81 -31.86
C MET A 1 37.55 -12.39 -30.48
N ASN A 2 37.44 -11.57 -29.45
CA ASN A 2 37.84 -11.93 -28.08
C ASN A 2 36.77 -12.85 -27.46
N LYS A 3 37.12 -14.10 -27.16
CA LYS A 3 36.21 -15.17 -26.70
C LYS A 3 35.60 -14.92 -25.30
N ASN A 4 36.00 -13.83 -24.63
CA ASN A 4 35.58 -13.51 -23.28
C ASN A 4 34.44 -12.48 -23.21
N ILE A 5 33.95 -11.96 -24.34
CA ILE A 5 32.89 -10.92 -24.36
C ILE A 5 31.50 -11.51 -24.06
N LEU A 6 31.25 -12.77 -24.45
CA LEU A 6 29.96 -13.43 -24.26
C LEU A 6 29.58 -13.68 -22.78
N PRO A 7 30.46 -14.22 -21.91
CA PRO A 7 30.10 -14.47 -20.52
C PRO A 7 29.93 -13.18 -19.69
N THR A 8 30.59 -12.08 -20.06
CA THR A 8 30.45 -10.79 -19.36
C THR A 8 29.09 -10.15 -19.59
N LEU A 9 28.50 -10.31 -20.78
CA LEU A 9 27.15 -9.83 -21.09
C LEU A 9 26.06 -10.60 -20.33
N PHE A 10 26.26 -11.90 -20.07
CA PHE A 10 25.31 -12.71 -19.31
C PHE A 10 25.24 -12.34 -17.82
N VAL A 11 26.37 -11.97 -17.21
CA VAL A 11 26.43 -11.60 -15.78
C VAL A 11 25.78 -10.24 -15.51
N ILE A 12 25.86 -9.29 -16.45
CA ILE A 12 25.25 -7.95 -16.29
C ILE A 12 23.71 -8.04 -16.40
N GLY A 13 23.18 -8.95 -17.22
CA GLY A 13 21.73 -9.16 -17.35
C GLY A 13 21.06 -9.70 -16.08
N SER A 14 21.79 -10.49 -15.28
CA SER A 14 21.26 -11.10 -14.05
C SER A 14 21.23 -10.17 -12.82
N ILE A 15 21.88 -9.01 -12.89
CA ILE A 15 21.99 -8.08 -11.75
C ILE A 15 20.73 -7.21 -11.61
N PHE A 16 19.88 -7.13 -12.65
CA PHE A 16 18.65 -6.34 -12.62
C PHE A 16 17.41 -7.09 -12.14
N THR A 17 17.49 -8.40 -11.89
CA THR A 17 16.33 -9.21 -11.46
C THR A 17 16.19 -9.31 -9.94
N ILE A 18 17.13 -8.77 -9.17
CA ILE A 18 17.06 -8.76 -7.70
C ILE A 18 16.64 -7.36 -7.24
N PRO A 19 15.49 -7.18 -6.57
CA PRO A 19 14.98 -5.88 -6.12
C PRO A 19 16.01 -5.06 -5.31
N LEU A 20 16.84 -5.73 -4.52
CA LEU A 20 17.94 -5.14 -3.74
C LEU A 20 19.06 -4.53 -4.61
N SER A 21 19.30 -5.08 -5.79
CA SER A 21 20.31 -4.57 -6.74
C SER A 21 19.81 -3.34 -7.49
N ALA A 22 18.53 -3.31 -7.87
CA ALA A 22 17.90 -2.14 -8.50
C ALA A 22 17.88 -0.94 -7.55
N ALA A 23 17.54 -1.15 -6.27
CA ALA A 23 17.57 -0.09 -5.26
C ALA A 23 18.97 0.54 -5.14
N ASN A 24 20.03 -0.27 -5.13
CA ASN A 24 21.41 0.20 -5.09
C ASN A 24 21.83 0.96 -6.36
N PHE A 25 21.34 0.55 -7.54
CA PHE A 25 21.60 1.23 -8.81
C PHE A 25 20.92 2.61 -8.84
N PHE A 26 19.64 2.67 -8.49
CA PHE A 26 18.89 3.94 -8.45
C PHE A 26 19.40 4.88 -7.37
N HIS A 27 19.82 4.37 -6.20
CA HIS A 27 20.46 5.20 -5.18
C HIS A 27 21.80 5.80 -5.65
N LYS A 28 22.52 5.13 -6.56
CA LYS A 28 23.73 5.68 -7.20
C LYS A 28 23.42 6.70 -8.29
N LEU A 29 22.36 6.49 -9.07
CA LEU A 29 21.95 7.40 -10.15
C LEU A 29 21.24 8.66 -9.64
N MET A 30 20.42 8.49 -8.63
CA MET A 30 19.65 9.52 -7.96
C MET A 30 19.99 9.45 -6.47
N PRO A 31 21.19 9.95 -6.07
CA PRO A 31 21.55 10.02 -4.67
C PRO A 31 20.55 10.96 -3.98
N SER A 32 19.50 10.38 -3.41
CA SER A 32 18.62 11.13 -2.55
C SER A 32 19.49 11.56 -1.38
N LYS A 33 19.53 12.85 -1.08
CA LYS A 33 20.03 13.31 0.21
C LYS A 33 19.04 12.75 1.21
N MET A 34 19.33 11.55 1.73
CA MET A 34 18.54 10.88 2.74
C MET A 34 18.48 11.85 3.92
N SER A 35 17.40 12.61 3.99
CA SER A 35 17.27 13.70 4.95
C SER A 35 17.23 13.05 6.31
N ASN A 36 18.17 13.43 7.19
CA ASN A 36 18.14 13.03 8.60
C ASN A 36 16.87 13.52 9.35
N GLN A 37 15.91 14.17 8.66
CA GLN A 37 14.64 14.63 9.20
C GLN A 37 13.63 13.51 9.51
N PHE A 38 13.88 12.26 9.11
CA PHE A 38 12.96 11.15 9.41
C PHE A 38 13.12 10.54 10.82
N LYS A 39 13.97 11.11 11.69
CA LYS A 39 14.27 10.48 12.99
C LYS A 39 13.15 10.53 14.04
N ASP A 40 12.14 11.40 13.92
CA ASP A 40 11.14 11.60 14.99
C ASP A 40 9.71 11.88 14.49
N LEU A 41 9.34 11.42 13.28
CA LEU A 41 8.01 11.67 12.68
C LEU A 41 7.06 10.46 12.80
N HIS A 42 7.08 9.72 13.91
CA HIS A 42 6.05 8.71 14.18
C HIS A 42 5.09 9.20 15.27
N PRO A 43 4.01 9.91 14.90
CA PRO A 43 2.97 10.36 15.84
C PRO A 43 2.45 9.22 16.72
N ALA A 44 2.37 7.98 16.19
CA ALA A 44 1.91 6.80 16.91
C ALA A 44 2.74 6.47 18.17
N LYS A 45 4.07 6.45 18.07
CA LYS A 45 4.96 6.17 19.21
C LYS A 45 4.94 7.29 20.25
N GLN A 46 4.87 8.55 19.79
CA GLN A 46 4.73 9.70 20.68
C GLN A 46 3.37 9.72 21.38
N ALA A 47 2.30 9.35 20.68
CA ALA A 47 0.95 9.32 21.20
C ALA A 47 0.76 8.33 22.35
N LYS A 48 1.28 7.11 22.21
CA LYS A 48 1.22 6.10 23.29
C LYS A 48 2.01 6.54 24.53
N GLN A 49 3.16 7.18 24.33
CA GLN A 49 3.98 7.72 25.42
C GLN A 49 3.33 8.93 26.12
N GLN A 50 2.53 9.71 25.40
CA GLN A 50 1.89 10.94 25.90
C GLN A 50 0.43 10.74 26.32
N GLY A 51 -0.14 9.53 26.19
CA GLY A 51 -1.55 9.28 26.51
C GLY A 51 -2.52 10.03 25.59
N ILE A 52 -2.12 10.32 24.35
CA ILE A 52 -2.97 11.01 23.37
C ILE A 52 -4.15 10.10 23.03
N LYS A 53 -5.36 10.69 23.05
CA LYS A 53 -6.58 10.00 22.64
C LYS A 53 -6.57 9.84 21.11
N TYR A 54 -6.81 8.62 20.64
CA TYR A 54 -6.99 8.29 19.23
C TYR A 54 -8.45 7.92 18.96
N THR A 55 -8.88 8.07 17.71
CA THR A 55 -10.19 7.56 17.29
C THR A 55 -10.18 6.03 17.28
N ASN A 56 -11.09 5.42 18.03
CA ASN A 56 -11.27 3.98 18.00
C ASN A 56 -12.27 3.59 16.90
N PHE A 57 -11.76 2.96 15.85
CA PHE A 57 -12.52 2.39 14.73
C PHE A 57 -12.97 0.95 14.98
N SER A 58 -12.60 0.34 16.11
CA SER A 58 -12.82 -1.08 16.36
C SER A 58 -14.30 -1.48 16.36
N GLY A 59 -14.61 -2.58 15.69
CA GLY A 59 -15.95 -3.15 15.58
C GLY A 59 -16.20 -3.88 14.27
N ASN A 60 -17.38 -4.48 14.18
CA ASN A 60 -17.89 -5.10 12.97
C ASN A 60 -18.62 -4.04 12.15
N TRP A 61 -18.25 -3.89 10.88
CA TRP A 61 -18.78 -2.85 9.99
C TRP A 61 -19.50 -3.48 8.81
N SER A 62 -20.56 -2.83 8.36
CA SER A 62 -21.37 -3.22 7.19
C SER A 62 -21.77 -1.99 6.40
N GLY A 63 -21.65 -2.03 5.09
CA GLY A 63 -21.94 -0.86 4.29
C GLY A 63 -21.68 -1.07 2.82
N ASN A 64 -21.50 0.05 2.11
CA ASN A 64 -21.25 0.02 0.68
C ASN A 64 -20.12 0.96 0.30
N CYS A 65 -19.38 0.56 -0.72
CA CYS A 65 -18.36 1.38 -1.38
C CYS A 65 -18.83 1.76 -2.78
N VAL A 66 -18.60 3.02 -3.17
CA VAL A 66 -18.74 3.51 -4.53
C VAL A 66 -17.34 3.80 -5.05
N ILE A 67 -16.98 3.19 -6.17
CA ILE A 67 -15.69 3.36 -6.83
C ILE A 67 -15.98 3.94 -8.21
N GLY A 68 -15.53 5.17 -8.48
CA GLY A 68 -15.82 5.86 -9.74
C GLY A 68 -17.31 5.87 -10.08
N ASN A 69 -17.67 5.31 -11.24
CA ASN A 69 -19.06 5.19 -11.72
C ASN A 69 -19.65 3.78 -11.53
N PHE A 70 -18.97 2.89 -10.81
CA PHE A 70 -19.45 1.54 -10.58
C PHE A 70 -20.62 1.53 -9.59
N PRO A 71 -21.54 0.56 -9.70
CA PRO A 71 -22.58 0.35 -8.70
C PRO A 71 -21.98 0.18 -7.30
N ALA A 72 -22.75 0.56 -6.28
CA ALA A 72 -22.35 0.41 -4.90
C ALA A 72 -22.08 -1.07 -4.57
N ILE A 73 -20.90 -1.35 -4.02
CA ILE A 73 -20.42 -2.70 -3.70
C ILE A 73 -20.65 -2.92 -2.19
N PRO A 74 -21.47 -3.91 -1.79
CA PRO A 74 -21.66 -4.22 -0.38
C PRO A 74 -20.41 -4.88 0.19
N MET A 75 -20.04 -4.48 1.40
CA MET A 75 -18.86 -4.98 2.11
C MET A 75 -19.13 -5.08 3.61
N ASP A 76 -18.59 -6.14 4.19
CA ASP A 76 -18.57 -6.42 5.63
C ASP A 76 -17.14 -6.72 6.04
N PHE A 77 -16.69 -6.17 7.16
CA PHE A 77 -15.36 -6.44 7.73
C PHE A 77 -15.32 -6.12 9.22
N THR A 78 -14.29 -6.63 9.89
CA THR A 78 -14.00 -6.35 11.30
C THR A 78 -12.74 -5.50 11.41
N ILE A 79 -12.79 -4.42 12.18
CA ILE A 79 -11.60 -3.63 12.52
C ILE A 79 -11.27 -3.84 13.99
N GLU A 80 -9.98 -3.93 14.30
CA GLU A 80 -9.44 -3.64 15.63
C GLU A 80 -8.31 -2.61 15.50
N ASN A 81 -8.25 -1.64 16.40
CA ASN A 81 -7.14 -0.68 16.37
C ASN A 81 -6.79 -0.11 17.75
N ASP A 82 -5.51 0.21 17.90
CA ASP A 82 -5.03 1.11 18.93
C ASP A 82 -4.21 2.27 18.33
N ALA A 83 -3.37 2.91 19.12
CA ALA A 83 -2.51 4.00 18.66
C ALA A 83 -1.38 3.54 17.70
N GLU A 84 -0.93 2.30 17.80
CA GLU A 84 0.23 1.72 17.10
C GLU A 84 -0.14 0.53 16.20
N TYR A 85 -1.35 0.00 16.32
CA TYR A 85 -1.83 -1.21 15.66
C TYR A 85 -3.15 -0.96 14.96
N PHE A 86 -3.30 -1.57 13.78
CA PHE A 86 -4.53 -1.64 13.02
C PHE A 86 -4.69 -3.04 12.45
N SER A 87 -5.87 -3.64 12.55
CA SER A 87 -6.22 -4.84 11.82
C SER A 87 -7.55 -4.69 11.09
N ILE A 88 -7.65 -5.39 9.96
CA ILE A 88 -8.88 -5.57 9.21
C ILE A 88 -9.01 -7.05 8.83
N ASP A 89 -10.10 -7.69 9.20
CA ASP A 89 -10.36 -9.13 8.98
C ASP A 89 -9.16 -10.03 9.35
N ASP A 90 -8.62 -9.83 10.54
CA ASP A 90 -7.46 -10.53 11.11
C ASP A 90 -6.10 -10.26 10.42
N GLU A 91 -6.05 -9.43 9.37
CA GLU A 91 -4.78 -8.95 8.81
C GLU A 91 -4.23 -7.79 9.65
N GLU A 92 -3.02 -7.97 10.18
CA GLU A 92 -2.41 -7.06 11.15
C GLU A 92 -1.40 -6.10 10.51
N PHE A 93 -1.47 -4.83 10.91
CA PHE A 93 -0.59 -3.77 10.44
C PHE A 93 -0.04 -2.94 11.61
N SER A 94 1.26 -2.69 11.58
CA SER A 94 1.89 -1.71 12.48
C SER A 94 1.75 -0.29 11.90
N ILE A 95 1.10 0.61 12.64
CA ILE A 95 0.90 1.99 12.22
C ILE A 95 2.24 2.73 12.19
N GLY A 96 2.53 3.37 11.05
CA GLY A 96 3.77 4.07 10.77
C GLY A 96 4.89 3.18 10.24
N ALA A 97 4.71 1.86 10.16
CA ALA A 97 5.67 0.97 9.51
C ALA A 97 5.28 0.73 8.05
N LEU A 98 6.29 0.58 7.18
CA LEU A 98 6.06 0.09 5.82
C LEU A 98 5.83 -1.42 5.88
N HIS A 99 4.61 -1.84 5.60
CA HIS A 99 4.27 -3.23 5.34
C HIS A 99 4.66 -3.58 3.91
N THR A 100 5.21 -4.77 3.70
CA THR A 100 5.61 -5.22 2.36
C THR A 100 5.35 -6.70 2.23
N GLN A 101 4.59 -7.05 1.20
CA GLN A 101 4.31 -8.43 0.83
C GLN A 101 4.65 -8.64 -0.63
N GLY A 102 5.03 -9.87 -0.98
CA GLY A 102 5.29 -10.20 -2.36
C GLY A 102 5.16 -11.68 -2.61
N THR A 103 4.72 -12.00 -3.82
CA THR A 103 4.64 -13.37 -4.32
C THR A 103 5.28 -13.44 -5.70
N SER A 104 5.85 -14.59 -6.01
CA SER A 104 6.44 -14.87 -7.31
C SER A 104 6.21 -16.34 -7.66
N GLY A 105 5.70 -16.61 -8.86
CA GLY A 105 5.59 -17.97 -9.39
C GLY A 105 4.27 -18.67 -9.04
N GLY A 106 3.16 -17.92 -8.95
CA GLY A 106 1.81 -18.50 -8.94
C GLY A 106 1.47 -19.25 -10.23
N GLU A 107 0.26 -19.85 -10.31
CA GLU A 107 -0.17 -20.70 -11.43
C GLU A 107 -0.03 -20.05 -12.82
N ASN A 108 -0.03 -18.71 -12.89
CA ASN A 108 0.12 -17.92 -14.13
C ASN A 108 1.47 -17.19 -14.26
N ASN A 109 2.53 -17.65 -13.59
CA ASN A 109 3.81 -16.92 -13.48
C ASN A 109 3.63 -15.47 -12.98
N GLU A 110 2.63 -15.26 -12.14
CA GLU A 110 2.33 -13.96 -11.56
C GLU A 110 3.43 -13.56 -10.57
N ALA A 111 3.84 -12.30 -10.66
CA ALA A 111 4.63 -11.64 -9.64
C ALA A 111 3.83 -10.44 -9.13
N ALA A 112 3.59 -10.40 -7.83
CA ALA A 112 2.88 -9.30 -7.18
C ALA A 112 3.73 -8.77 -6.03
N PHE A 113 3.78 -7.45 -5.89
CA PHE A 113 4.42 -6.74 -4.79
C PHE A 113 3.45 -5.71 -4.27
N ASP A 114 3.23 -5.73 -2.96
CA ASP A 114 2.40 -4.77 -2.27
C ASP A 114 3.24 -4.07 -1.19
N HIS A 115 3.15 -2.75 -1.15
CA HIS A 115 3.74 -1.91 -0.11
C HIS A 115 2.66 -1.00 0.46
N GLN A 116 2.41 -1.07 1.76
CA GLN A 116 1.38 -0.28 2.43
C GLN A 116 1.89 0.38 3.70
N VAL A 117 1.37 1.56 4.02
CA VAL A 117 1.62 2.25 5.28
C VAL A 117 0.32 2.86 5.80
N PHE A 118 0.05 2.66 7.09
CA PHE A 118 -1.01 3.33 7.82
C PHE A 118 -0.43 4.47 8.65
N GLU A 119 -1.02 5.65 8.59
CA GLU A 119 -0.55 6.84 9.31
C GLU A 119 -1.71 7.58 9.96
N TRP A 120 -1.57 7.90 11.24
CA TRP A 120 -2.46 8.86 11.90
C TRP A 120 -2.25 10.26 11.34
N ASN A 121 -3.32 11.02 11.23
CA ASN A 121 -3.20 12.47 11.15
C ASN A 121 -2.75 13.07 12.49
N GLN A 122 -2.42 14.37 12.49
CA GLN A 122 -1.81 15.04 13.66
C GLN A 122 -2.65 14.97 14.95
N ASP A 123 -3.98 14.99 14.83
CA ASP A 123 -4.90 14.94 15.97
C ASP A 123 -5.41 13.51 16.29
N MET A 124 -4.87 12.49 15.59
CA MET A 124 -5.27 11.09 15.69
C MET A 124 -6.77 10.83 15.48
N SER A 125 -7.47 11.73 14.78
CA SER A 125 -8.88 11.56 14.46
C SER A 125 -9.12 10.72 13.20
N LYS A 126 -8.12 10.62 12.32
CA LYS A 126 -8.19 9.94 11.03
C LYS A 126 -6.97 9.05 10.81
N LEU A 127 -7.21 7.88 10.22
CA LEU A 127 -6.17 6.95 9.83
C LEU A 127 -6.10 6.87 8.30
N THR A 128 -4.93 7.18 7.72
CA THR A 128 -4.73 7.17 6.28
C THR A 128 -3.88 5.96 5.89
N LEU A 129 -4.41 5.12 5.00
CA LEU A 129 -3.67 4.11 4.26
C LEU A 129 -3.08 4.75 3.00
N LYS A 130 -1.77 4.57 2.79
CA LYS A 130 -1.11 4.81 1.50
C LYS A 130 -0.51 3.50 1.05
N GLY A 131 -0.77 3.12 -0.19
CA GLY A 131 -0.32 1.85 -0.74
C GLY A 131 0.19 1.99 -2.15
N MET A 132 1.09 1.09 -2.53
CA MET A 132 1.37 0.78 -3.92
C MET A 132 1.34 -0.74 -4.11
N SER A 133 0.65 -1.20 -5.14
CA SER A 133 0.73 -2.58 -5.63
C SER A 133 1.32 -2.57 -7.04
N PHE A 134 2.10 -3.60 -7.35
CA PHE A 134 2.62 -3.88 -8.68
C PHE A 134 2.39 -5.34 -9.00
N GLU A 135 1.72 -5.62 -10.11
CA GLU A 135 1.34 -6.95 -10.52
C GLU A 135 1.73 -7.17 -11.99
N LYS A 136 2.43 -8.28 -12.23
CA LYS A 136 2.73 -8.76 -13.57
C LYS A 136 1.89 -10.00 -13.82
N TYR A 137 0.94 -9.88 -14.74
CA TYR A 137 0.19 -11.01 -15.27
C TYR A 137 0.94 -11.59 -16.47
N SER A 138 1.14 -12.90 -16.48
CA SER A 138 1.85 -13.60 -17.57
C SER A 138 1.12 -14.88 -17.95
N ASP A 139 -0.13 -14.76 -18.41
CA ASP A 139 -0.86 -15.85 -19.07
C ASP A 139 -0.71 -15.75 -20.59
N THR A 140 -0.95 -16.87 -21.29
CA THR A 140 -1.02 -17.04 -22.73
C THR A 140 -1.87 -16.00 -23.47
N LYS A 141 -2.79 -15.32 -22.78
CA LYS A 141 -3.69 -14.29 -23.34
C LYS A 141 -3.36 -12.86 -22.90
N PHE A 142 -2.73 -12.68 -21.74
CA PHE A 142 -2.52 -11.36 -21.14
C PHE A 142 -1.09 -11.26 -20.60
N ASN A 143 -0.35 -10.31 -21.17
CA ASN A 143 1.01 -9.98 -20.76
C ASN A 143 1.07 -8.52 -20.34
N THR A 144 0.23 -8.13 -19.37
CA THR A 144 0.12 -6.76 -18.89
C THR A 144 0.93 -6.55 -17.62
N THR A 145 1.34 -5.31 -17.40
CA THR A 145 1.87 -4.87 -16.12
C THR A 145 0.92 -3.86 -15.53
N GLU A 146 0.49 -4.11 -14.31
CA GLU A 146 -0.42 -3.25 -13.58
C GLU A 146 0.29 -2.67 -12.36
N ALA A 147 0.13 -1.36 -12.16
CA ALA A 147 0.57 -0.70 -10.94
C ALA A 147 -0.60 0.09 -10.38
N ILE A 148 -0.82 0.00 -9.07
CA ILE A 148 -1.92 0.68 -8.40
C ILE A 148 -1.31 1.52 -7.28
N LEU A 149 -1.62 2.81 -7.24
CA LEU A 149 -1.35 3.70 -6.11
C LEU A 149 -2.65 3.98 -5.38
N THR A 150 -2.66 3.77 -4.09
CA THR A 150 -3.86 3.91 -3.26
C THR A 150 -3.60 4.92 -2.16
N GLN A 151 -4.57 5.81 -1.92
CA GLN A 151 -4.62 6.62 -0.71
C GLN A 151 -6.05 6.64 -0.19
N MET A 152 -6.29 6.00 0.95
CA MET A 152 -7.58 5.90 1.61
C MET A 152 -7.51 6.49 3.02
N THR A 153 -8.57 7.14 3.48
CA THR A 153 -8.66 7.72 4.83
C THR A 153 -9.91 7.23 5.53
N LEU A 154 -9.72 6.67 6.72
CA LEU A 154 -10.76 6.27 7.64
C LEU A 154 -11.06 7.41 8.61
N SER A 155 -12.35 7.67 8.84
CA SER A 155 -12.84 8.64 9.82
C SER A 155 -14.19 8.21 10.38
N LEU A 156 -14.55 8.72 11.56
CA LEU A 156 -15.89 8.54 12.12
C LEU A 156 -16.71 9.81 11.93
N ASN A 157 -17.94 9.66 11.44
CA ASN A 157 -18.93 10.73 11.35
C ASN A 157 -20.27 10.21 11.84
N ASN A 158 -20.77 10.74 12.95
CA ASN A 158 -22.03 10.30 13.59
C ASN A 158 -22.11 8.78 13.74
N GLU A 159 -21.06 8.18 14.34
CA GLU A 159 -20.94 6.72 14.57
C GLU A 159 -20.86 5.86 13.30
N LYS A 160 -20.83 6.47 12.11
CA LYS A 160 -20.56 5.77 10.85
C LYS A 160 -19.07 5.83 10.55
N LEU A 161 -18.52 4.70 10.09
CA LEU A 161 -17.19 4.64 9.53
C LEU A 161 -17.26 5.12 8.09
N ILE A 162 -16.51 6.18 7.79
CA ILE A 162 -16.38 6.76 6.47
C ILE A 162 -14.98 6.42 5.97
N MET A 163 -14.91 5.79 4.80
CA MET A 163 -13.65 5.49 4.12
C MET A 163 -13.66 6.19 2.77
N GLU A 164 -12.76 7.15 2.58
CA GLU A 164 -12.70 7.96 1.37
C GLU A 164 -11.29 8.05 0.84
N GLY A 165 -11.14 8.14 -0.47
CA GLY A 165 -9.82 8.22 -1.06
C GLY A 165 -9.81 8.15 -2.57
N GLN A 166 -8.63 7.82 -3.07
CA GLN A 166 -8.35 7.74 -4.49
C GLN A 166 -7.44 6.55 -4.78
N VAL A 167 -7.72 5.91 -5.90
CA VAL A 167 -6.91 4.85 -6.49
C VAL A 167 -6.47 5.33 -7.87
N ILE A 168 -5.18 5.21 -8.16
CA ILE A 168 -4.60 5.50 -9.47
C ILE A 168 -3.99 4.20 -9.99
N GLY A 169 -4.67 3.57 -10.95
CA GLY A 169 -4.17 2.42 -11.66
C GLY A 169 -3.35 2.84 -12.89
N PHE A 170 -2.38 2.03 -13.25
CA PHE A 170 -1.61 2.14 -14.48
C PHE A 170 -1.62 0.77 -15.15
N VAL A 171 -2.21 0.67 -16.33
CA VAL A 171 -2.10 -0.53 -17.17
C VAL A 171 -1.20 -0.17 -18.34
N ASP A 172 -0.04 -0.80 -18.43
CA ASP A 172 0.97 -0.50 -19.46
C ASP A 172 1.30 1.01 -19.57
N LEU A 173 1.38 1.69 -18.42
CA LEU A 173 1.64 3.13 -18.23
C LEU A 173 0.48 4.08 -18.56
N GLU A 174 -0.71 3.59 -18.87
CA GLU A 174 -1.90 4.43 -19.04
C GLU A 174 -2.60 4.67 -17.70
N PRO A 175 -2.64 5.91 -17.18
CA PRO A 175 -3.21 6.19 -15.86
C PRO A 175 -4.75 6.18 -15.88
N GLN A 176 -5.34 5.58 -14.87
CA GLN A 176 -6.77 5.63 -14.59
C GLN A 176 -6.97 5.99 -13.13
N THR A 177 -7.69 7.09 -12.88
CA THR A 177 -7.96 7.58 -11.54
C THR A 177 -9.41 7.31 -11.16
N GLN A 178 -9.62 6.72 -9.99
CA GLN A 178 -10.94 6.45 -9.44
C GLN A 178 -11.01 6.99 -8.01
N ASN A 179 -12.07 7.72 -7.70
CA ASN A 179 -12.36 8.09 -6.33
C ASN A 179 -13.13 6.95 -5.67
N VAL A 180 -12.84 6.72 -4.40
CA VAL A 180 -13.51 5.73 -3.57
C VAL A 180 -14.22 6.47 -2.44
N SER A 181 -15.49 6.16 -2.22
CA SER A 181 -16.24 6.63 -1.07
C SER A 181 -17.08 5.49 -0.52
N CYS A 182 -16.88 5.17 0.75
CA CYS A 182 -17.61 4.13 1.44
C CYS A 182 -18.19 4.67 2.74
N ALA A 183 -19.36 4.15 3.09
CA ALA A 183 -20.01 4.44 4.36
C ALA A 183 -20.50 3.14 4.99
N PHE A 184 -20.08 2.93 6.24
CA PHE A 184 -20.39 1.73 7.00
C PHE A 184 -21.08 2.08 8.32
N THR A 185 -21.99 1.20 8.72
CA THR A 185 -22.65 1.20 10.02
C THR A 185 -22.13 0.03 10.84
N LYS A 186 -21.98 0.25 12.14
CA LYS A 186 -21.59 -0.79 13.07
C LYS A 186 -22.71 -1.84 13.18
N LYS A 187 -22.35 -3.13 13.15
CA LYS A 187 -23.27 -4.24 13.41
C LYS A 187 -23.46 -4.47 14.91
#